data_AF-A0AAV4D137-F1
#
_entry.id   AF-A0AAV4D137-F1
#
_cell.length_a   1.000
_cell.length_b   1.000
_cell.length_c   1.000
_cell.angle_alpha   90.00
_cell.angle_beta   90.00
_cell.angle_gamma   90.00
#
_symmetry.space_group_name_H-M   'P 1'
#
loop_
_entity.id
_entity.type
_entity.pdbx_description
1 polymer ?
#
loop_
_entity_poly.entity_id
_entity_poly.type
_entity_poly.pdbx_seq_one_letter_code
_entity_poly.pdbx_strand_id
1 'polypeptide(L)'
;MIQKGKLENIKQEMERMKLKILGLSEVRWKGAGKITSGGHEIIYTGGTESEKGVGIIVEQTISKAIKGYWVLSDRVLLVKIALLQGNL
;
A
#
# COMPACT_ATOMS: atom_id res chain seq x y z
N MET A 1 -2.38 13.91 -12.75
CA MET A 1 -3.11 14.67 -11.72
C MET A 1 -3.61 13.69 -10.67
N ILE A 2 -3.09 13.73 -9.44
CA ILE A 2 -3.61 12.91 -8.33
C ILE A 2 -4.94 13.55 -7.91
N GLN A 3 -6.06 12.90 -8.21
CA GLN A 3 -7.38 13.42 -7.88
C GLN A 3 -7.60 13.25 -6.37
N LYS A 4 -7.73 14.37 -5.66
CA LYS A 4 -7.97 14.41 -4.21
C LYS A 4 -9.21 13.57 -3.89
N GLY A 5 -9.08 12.57 -3.02
CA GLY A 5 -10.18 11.71 -2.57
C GLY A 5 -10.18 10.26 -3.11
N LYS A 6 -9.45 9.92 -4.18
CA LYS A 6 -9.43 8.52 -4.69
C LYS A 6 -8.94 7.50 -3.67
N LEU A 7 -7.92 7.86 -2.90
CA LEU A 7 -7.40 7.01 -1.83
C LEU A 7 -8.46 6.76 -0.73
N GLU A 8 -9.32 7.75 -0.46
CA GLU A 8 -10.40 7.60 0.52
C GLU A 8 -11.45 6.61 0.03
N ASN A 9 -11.83 6.69 -1.25
CA ASN A 9 -12.74 5.73 -1.86
C ASN A 9 -12.17 4.31 -1.80
N ILE A 10 -10.86 4.14 -2.08
CA ILE A 10 -10.20 2.82 -1.99
C ILE A 10 -10.29 2.29 -0.55
N LYS A 11 -10.03 3.12 0.47
CA LYS A 11 -10.14 2.70 1.88
C LYS A 11 -11.57 2.29 2.24
N GLN A 12 -12.57 3.05 1.82
CA GLN A 12 -13.99 2.69 2.01
C GLN A 12 -14.33 1.34 1.36
N GLU A 13 -13.82 1.08 0.16
CA GLU A 13 -14.00 -0.21 -0.52
C GLU A 13 -13.27 -1.36 0.20
N MET A 14 -12.08 -1.10 0.76
CA MET A 14 -11.38 -2.09 1.59
C MET A 14 -12.19 -2.44 2.84
N GLU A 15 -12.75 -1.45 3.53
CA GLU A 15 -13.63 -1.67 4.68
C GLU A 15 -14.89 -2.47 4.29
N ARG A 16 -15.57 -2.07 3.20
CA ARG A 16 -16.76 -2.74 2.66
C ARG A 16 -16.49 -4.20 2.33
N MET A 17 -15.33 -4.49 1.74
CA MET A 17 -14.91 -5.84 1.32
C MET A 17 -14.16 -6.61 2.41
N LYS A 18 -13.94 -6.00 3.59
CA LYS A 18 -13.15 -6.58 4.70
C LYS A 18 -11.73 -6.98 4.28
N LEU A 19 -11.12 -6.20 3.39
CA LEU A 19 -9.76 -6.41 2.91
C LEU A 19 -8.76 -5.78 3.87
N LYS A 20 -7.85 -6.60 4.41
CA LYS A 20 -6.76 -6.12 5.26
C LYS A 20 -5.51 -5.71 4.48
N ILE A 21 -5.39 -6.21 3.26
CA ILE A 21 -4.27 -5.99 2.35
C ILE A 21 -4.85 -5.80 0.95
N LEU A 22 -4.45 -4.73 0.27
CA LEU A 22 -4.84 -4.46 -1.11
C LEU A 22 -3.63 -4.03 -1.94
N GLY A 23 -3.38 -4.73 -3.04
CA GLY A 23 -2.40 -4.31 -4.05
C GLY A 23 -2.99 -3.27 -5.00
N LEU A 24 -2.18 -2.30 -5.38
CA LEU A 24 -2.51 -1.24 -6.33
C LEU A 24 -1.55 -1.27 -7.51
N SER A 25 -2.10 -1.17 -8.70
CA SER A 25 -1.35 -0.87 -9.93
C SER A 25 -1.66 0.56 -10.37
N GLU A 26 -0.75 1.16 -11.14
CA GLU A 26 -0.95 2.49 -11.72
C GLU A 26 -1.17 3.59 -10.67
N VAL A 27 -0.38 3.56 -9.59
CA VAL A 27 -0.48 4.52 -8.48
C VAL A 27 -0.16 5.95 -8.94
N ARG A 28 0.75 6.11 -9.92
CA ARG A 28 1.15 7.39 -10.53
C ARG A 28 1.72 8.41 -9.56
N TRP A 29 2.27 7.94 -8.44
CA TRP A 29 3.04 8.76 -7.50
C TRP A 29 4.51 8.76 -7.92
N LYS A 30 5.22 9.83 -7.58
CA LYS A 30 6.66 9.95 -7.90
C LYS A 30 7.49 9.30 -6.80
N GLY A 31 8.57 8.63 -7.22
CA GLY A 31 9.52 7.98 -6.33
C GLY A 31 8.92 6.81 -5.54
N ALA A 32 9.64 6.39 -4.51
CA ALA A 32 9.23 5.32 -3.62
C ALA A 32 9.15 5.81 -2.18
N GLY A 33 8.26 5.21 -1.41
CA GLY A 33 8.07 5.63 -0.03
C GLY A 33 7.02 4.83 0.71
N LYS A 34 6.83 5.27 1.95
CA LYS A 34 5.83 4.74 2.87
C LYS A 34 5.11 5.88 3.53
N ILE A 35 3.78 5.84 3.52
CA ILE A 35 2.94 6.84 4.17
C ILE A 35 1.87 6.16 5.03
N THR A 36 1.40 6.88 6.05
CA THR A 36 0.29 6.43 6.89
C THR A 36 -0.91 7.35 6.66
N SER A 37 -2.10 6.78 6.45
CA SER A 37 -3.33 7.53 6.25
C SER A 37 -4.53 6.75 6.79
N GLY A 38 -5.29 7.35 7.72
CA GLY A 38 -6.56 6.80 8.21
C GLY A 38 -6.49 5.34 8.64
N GLY A 39 -5.53 4.99 9.52
CA GLY A 39 -5.39 3.61 10.01
C GLY A 39 -4.83 2.61 8.99
N HIS A 40 -4.27 3.08 7.88
CA HIS A 40 -3.63 2.24 6.87
C HIS A 40 -2.19 2.69 6.63
N GLU A 41 -1.29 1.72 6.45
CA GLU A 41 0.06 1.94 5.95
C GLU A 41 0.08 1.65 4.44
N ILE A 42 0.65 2.58 3.67
CA ILE A 42 0.73 2.49 2.21
C ILE A 42 2.20 2.49 1.83
N ILE A 43 2.66 1.41 1.20
CA ILE A 43 4.01 1.31 0.65
C ILE A 43 3.87 1.40 -0.86
N TYR A 44 4.67 2.24 -1.50
CA TYR A 44 4.56 2.47 -2.94
C TYR A 44 5.93 2.66 -3.60
N THR A 45 5.93 2.42 -4.90
CA THR A 45 6.99 2.78 -5.84
C THR A 45 6.37 3.44 -7.06
N GLY A 46 7.15 4.27 -7.73
CA GLY A 46 6.79 4.99 -8.93
C GLY A 46 8.02 5.60 -9.58
N GLY A 47 7.86 5.99 -10.84
CA GLY A 47 8.94 6.60 -11.62
C GLY A 47 9.22 8.04 -11.22
N THR A 48 10.06 8.71 -12.01
CA THR A 48 10.26 10.16 -11.96
C THR A 48 9.04 10.91 -12.48
N GLU A 49 8.29 10.28 -13.38
CA GLU A 49 7.02 10.79 -13.90
C GLU A 49 5.82 10.05 -13.32
N SER A 50 4.70 10.76 -13.18
CA SER A 50 3.44 10.28 -12.61
C SER A 50 2.66 9.39 -13.59
N GLU A 51 3.32 8.37 -14.12
CA GLU A 51 2.85 7.55 -15.24
C GLU A 51 2.72 6.07 -14.89
N LYS A 52 3.54 5.59 -13.96
CA LYS A 52 3.64 4.19 -13.54
C LYS A 52 3.41 4.07 -12.02
N GLY A 53 3.83 2.97 -11.43
CA GLY A 53 3.86 2.81 -9.99
C GLY A 53 2.93 1.71 -9.50
N VAL A 54 3.39 1.00 -8.49
CA VAL A 54 2.60 0.02 -7.76
C VAL A 54 2.64 0.37 -6.28
N GLY A 55 1.63 -0.09 -5.56
CA GLY A 55 1.55 0.11 -4.13
C GLY A 55 0.83 -1.03 -3.45
N ILE A 56 0.90 -1.04 -2.14
CA ILE A 56 0.13 -1.92 -1.28
C ILE A 56 -0.40 -1.10 -0.12
N ILE A 57 -1.68 -1.25 0.17
CA ILE A 57 -2.33 -0.71 1.35
C ILE A 57 -2.50 -1.84 2.34
N VAL A 58 -2.07 -1.62 3.58
CA VAL A 58 -2.12 -2.59 4.67
C VAL A 58 -2.84 -1.95 5.86
N GLU A 59 -3.85 -2.62 6.39
CA GLU A 59 -4.54 -2.23 7.62
C GLU A 59 -3.53 -2.19 8.78
N GLN A 60 -3.64 -1.18 9.66
CA GLN A 60 -2.68 -0.95 10.74
C GLN A 60 -2.46 -2.14 11.68
N THR A 61 -3.45 -3.02 11.85
CA THR A 61 -3.29 -4.25 12.65
C THR A 61 -2.26 -5.20 12.02
N ILE A 62 -2.25 -5.30 10.68
CA ILE A 62 -1.31 -6.11 9.90
C ILE A 62 0.01 -5.38 9.66
N SER A 63 0.03 -4.05 9.60
CA SER A 63 1.26 -3.27 9.37
C SER A 63 2.36 -3.58 10.40
N LYS A 64 1.99 -3.91 11.65
CA LYS A 64 2.94 -4.34 12.69
C LYS A 64 3.67 -5.65 12.36
N ALA A 65 3.13 -6.45 11.44
CA ALA A 65 3.69 -7.72 11.01
C ALA A 65 4.66 -7.59 9.82
N ILE A 66 4.75 -6.40 9.21
CA ILE A 66 5.65 -6.15 8.09
C ILE A 66 7.10 -6.27 8.58
N LYS A 67 7.86 -7.16 7.95
CA LYS A 67 9.29 -7.39 8.24
C LYS A 67 10.22 -6.61 7.33
N GLY A 68 9.70 -6.12 6.21
CA GLY A 68 10.45 -5.32 5.26
C GLY A 68 9.73 -5.20 3.93
N TYR A 69 10.20 -4.27 3.11
CA TYR A 69 9.77 -4.12 1.73
C TYR A 69 10.97 -3.79 0.83
N TRP A 70 10.89 -4.18 -0.43
CA TRP A 70 11.93 -3.95 -1.44
C TRP A 70 11.29 -3.39 -2.69
N VAL A 71 11.81 -2.26 -3.13
CA VAL A 71 11.44 -1.64 -4.39
C VAL A 71 12.38 -2.19 -5.45
N LEU A 72 11.86 -3.06 -6.32
CA LEU A 72 12.66 -3.71 -7.36
C LEU A 72 12.63 -2.89 -8.66
N SER A 73 11.52 -2.21 -8.93
CA SER A 73 11.39 -1.26 -10.05
C SER A 73 10.22 -0.29 -9.82
N ASP A 74 9.93 0.57 -10.80
CA ASP A 74 8.72 1.39 -10.86
C ASP A 74 7.42 0.57 -11.03
N ARG A 75 7.51 -0.74 -11.28
CA ARG A 75 6.37 -1.65 -11.47
C ARG A 75 6.38 -2.87 -10.55
N VAL A 76 7.41 -3.03 -9.71
CA VAL A 76 7.54 -4.20 -8.84
C VAL A 76 7.93 -3.77 -7.42
N LEU A 77 7.04 -4.09 -6.48
CA LEU A 77 7.20 -3.90 -5.04
C LEU A 77 7.02 -5.25 -4.34
N LEU A 78 7.99 -5.62 -3.51
CA LEU A 78 7.90 -6.79 -2.64
C LEU A 78 7.67 -6.33 -1.21
N VAL A 79 6.70 -6.93 -0.52
CA VAL A 79 6.49 -6.73 0.92
C VAL A 79 6.50 -8.08 1.62
N LYS A 80 7.34 -8.21 2.65
CA LYS A 80 7.42 -9.41 3.48
C LYS A 80 6.61 -9.17 4.75
N ILE A 81 5.57 -9.98 4.92
CA ILE A 81 4.67 -9.93 6.08
C ILE A 81 4.86 -11.24 6.85
N ALA A 82 5.06 -11.15 8.15
CA ALA A 82 5.06 -12.32 9.02
C ALA A 82 3.63 -12.65 9.47
N LEU A 83 3.38 -13.92 9.81
CA LEU A 83 2.19 -14.26 10.57
C LEU A 83 2.25 -13.54 11.93
N LEU A 84 1.20 -12.81 12.25
CA LEU A 84 0.95 -12.40 13.62
C LEU A 84 0.57 -13.66 14.39
N GLN A 85 1.38 -14.06 15.36
CA GLN A 85 0.97 -15.09 16.30
C GLN A 85 -0.17 -14.51 17.14
N GLY A 86 -1.40 -14.91 16.82
CA GLY A 86 -2.53 -14.78 17.72
C GLY A 86 -2.59 -16.02 18.61
N ASN A 87 -2.90 -15.84 19.90
CA ASN A 87 -3.31 -16.94 20.75
C ASN A 87 -4.52 -17.63 20.09
N LEU A 88 -4.32 -18.86 19.63
CA LEU A 88 -5.40 -19.76 19.20
C LEU A 88 -6.32 -20.09 20.39
#